data_AF-A0A2V5UJY9-F1
#
_entry.id   AF-A0A2V5UJY9-F1
#
_cell.length_a   1.000
_cell.length_b   1.000
_cell.length_c   1.000
_cell.angle_alpha   90.00
_cell.angle_beta   90.00
_cell.angle_gamma   90.00
#
_symmetry.space_group_name_H-M   'P 1'
#
loop_
_entity.id
_entity.type
_entity.pdbx_description
1 polymer ?
#
loop_
_entity_poly.entity_id
_entity_poly.type
_entity_poly.pdbx_seq_one_letter_code
_entity_poly.pdbx_strand_id
1 'polypeptide(L)'
;MKTATLEKKTLSAKAKHPHELIRRIQKGLPFSDLKVLQDSIDMPFEQLAAKLSISRSTLQRRKAAGRLSPDESDKVMRFSRLLEHATNVFGDID
;
A
#
# COMPACT_ATOMS: atom_id res chain seq x y z
N MET A 1 -13.08 7.79 -21.66
CA MET A 1 -12.05 6.75 -21.50
C MET A 1 -10.83 7.41 -20.86
N LYS A 2 -10.57 7.16 -19.58
CA LYS A 2 -9.43 7.78 -18.87
C LYS A 2 -8.29 6.77 -18.91
N THR A 3 -7.29 7.02 -19.74
CA THR A 3 -6.01 6.33 -19.71
C THR A 3 -5.30 6.71 -18.41
N ALA A 4 -5.40 5.88 -17.38
CA ALA A 4 -4.61 6.05 -16.17
C ALA A 4 -3.21 5.49 -16.44
N THR A 5 -2.42 6.24 -17.21
CA THR A 5 -0.96 6.09 -17.17
C THR A 5 -0.56 6.29 -15.72
N LEU A 6 -0.12 5.20 -15.06
CA LEU A 6 0.45 5.20 -13.72
C LEU A 6 1.76 6.00 -13.73
N GLU A 7 1.65 7.31 -13.83
CA GLU A 7 2.74 8.25 -13.57
C GLU A 7 3.10 8.14 -12.07
N LYS A 8 3.99 7.18 -11.77
CA LYS A 8 4.95 7.20 -10.66
C LYS A 8 4.41 7.65 -9.30
N LYS A 9 3.18 7.24 -8.94
CA LYS A 9 2.64 7.39 -7.59
C LYS A 9 2.43 6.05 -6.88
N THR A 10 3.21 5.03 -7.27
CA THR A 10 3.44 3.90 -6.37
C THR A 10 4.31 4.37 -5.21
N LEU A 11 4.11 3.83 -4.01
CA LEU A 11 5.05 3.94 -2.89
C LEU A 11 6.43 3.35 -3.22
N SER A 12 6.66 2.94 -4.47
CA SER A 12 7.91 2.48 -5.04
C SER A 12 8.98 3.51 -4.69
N ALA A 13 9.79 3.06 -3.75
CA ALA A 13 10.90 3.75 -3.16
C ALA A 13 11.98 3.94 -4.22
N LYS A 14 11.76 4.82 -5.20
CA LYS A 14 12.83 5.30 -6.06
C LYS A 14 13.90 5.91 -5.14
N ALA A 15 14.96 5.13 -4.96
CA ALA A 15 16.16 5.39 -4.18
C ALA A 15 15.94 5.89 -2.73
N LYS A 16 15.12 5.18 -1.92
CA LYS A 16 15.34 5.21 -0.46
C LYS A 16 16.24 4.04 -0.11
N HIS A 17 17.35 4.30 0.57
CA HIS A 17 18.24 3.24 1.06
C HIS A 17 17.40 2.17 1.80
N PRO A 18 17.64 0.86 1.60
CA PRO A 18 16.86 -0.21 2.23
C PRO A 18 16.65 0.00 3.74
N HIS A 19 17.67 0.54 4.43
CA HIS A 19 17.61 0.90 5.84
C HIS A 19 16.60 2.00 6.19
N GLU A 20 16.37 2.97 5.31
CA GLU A 20 15.34 4.00 5.52
C GLU A 20 13.94 3.39 5.37
N LEU A 21 13.76 2.52 4.39
CA LEU A 21 12.49 1.82 4.21
C LEU A 21 12.18 0.92 5.41
N ILE A 22 13.15 0.14 5.88
CA ILE A 22 13.02 -0.68 7.10
C ILE A 22 12.62 0.22 8.28
N ARG A 23 13.30 1.35 8.47
CA ARG A 23 12.96 2.31 9.55
C ARG A 23 11.54 2.86 9.40
N ARG A 24 11.08 3.17 8.20
CA ARG A 24 9.70 3.64 7.95
C ARG A 24 8.67 2.57 8.28
N ILE A 25 8.91 1.32 7.88
CA ILE A 25 8.05 0.19 8.19
C ILE A 25 8.01 -0.05 9.70
N GLN A 26 9.17 -0.08 10.36
CA GLN A 26 9.27 -0.26 11.83
C GLN A 26 8.60 0.87 12.61
N LYS A 27 8.66 2.12 12.11
CA LYS A 27 7.90 3.24 12.68
C LYS A 27 6.39 3.08 12.48
N GLY A 28 5.95 2.26 11.54
CA GLY A 28 4.60 2.23 11.01
C GLY A 28 4.40 3.28 9.93
N LEU A 29 3.71 2.94 8.85
CA LEU A 29 3.34 3.85 7.78
C LEU A 29 2.15 4.73 8.20
N PRO A 30 2.07 5.97 7.70
CA PRO A 30 0.83 6.74 7.75
C PRO A 30 -0.34 5.94 7.16
N PHE A 31 -1.53 6.08 7.73
CA PHE A 31 -2.72 5.44 7.19
C PHE A 31 -3.02 5.88 5.74
N SER A 32 -2.60 7.09 5.36
CA SER A 32 -2.69 7.60 3.99
C SER A 32 -1.94 6.73 2.98
N ASP A 33 -0.87 6.03 3.38
CA ASP A 33 -0.10 5.16 2.47
C ASP A 33 -0.95 3.94 2.06
N LEU A 34 -1.79 3.42 2.97
CA LEU A 34 -2.78 2.38 2.61
C LEU A 34 -3.83 2.92 1.63
N LYS A 35 -4.23 4.19 1.78
CA LYS A 35 -5.15 4.84 0.83
C LYS A 35 -4.54 5.03 -0.55
N VAL A 36 -3.26 5.41 -0.63
CA VAL A 36 -2.52 5.47 -1.89
C VAL A 36 -2.48 4.10 -2.57
N LEU A 37 -2.23 3.02 -1.81
CA LEU A 37 -2.29 1.67 -2.37
C LEU A 37 -3.70 1.33 -2.86
N GLN A 38 -4.74 1.66 -2.09
CA GLN A 38 -6.11 1.42 -2.53
C GLN A 38 -6.48 2.23 -3.76
N ASP A 39 -6.00 3.46 -3.92
CA ASP A 39 -6.28 4.28 -5.11
C ASP A 39 -5.53 3.77 -6.35
N SER A 40 -4.49 2.93 -6.19
CA SER A 40 -3.76 2.32 -7.31
C SER A 40 -4.41 1.06 -7.88
N ILE A 41 -5.47 0.56 -7.24
CA ILE A 41 -6.21 -0.63 -7.68
C ILE A 41 -7.71 -0.36 -7.56
N ASP A 42 -8.55 -0.85 -8.47
CA ASP A 42 -10.00 -0.67 -8.34
C ASP A 42 -10.61 -1.68 -7.34
N MET A 43 -10.16 -1.59 -6.07
CA MET A 43 -10.60 -2.47 -5.00
C MET A 43 -11.17 -1.67 -3.83
N PRO A 44 -12.36 -2.06 -3.30
CA PRO A 44 -12.89 -1.44 -2.09
C PRO A 44 -11.95 -1.58 -0.89
N PHE A 45 -11.92 -0.53 -0.07
CA PHE A 45 -10.98 -0.39 1.03
C PHE A 45 -11.05 -1.55 2.06
N GLU A 46 -12.25 -2.06 2.35
CA GLU A 46 -12.43 -3.22 3.24
C GLU A 46 -11.93 -4.53 2.62
N GLN A 47 -12.04 -4.69 1.30
CA GLN A 47 -11.51 -5.88 0.61
C GLN A 47 -9.99 -5.88 0.61
N LEU A 48 -9.35 -4.74 0.32
CA LEU A 48 -7.90 -4.60 0.41
C LEU A 48 -7.42 -4.89 1.83
N ALA A 49 -8.07 -4.31 2.84
CA ALA A 49 -7.73 -4.56 4.24
C ALA A 49 -7.82 -6.05 4.59
N ALA A 50 -8.86 -6.75 4.14
CA ALA A 50 -9.00 -8.19 4.35
C ALA A 50 -7.86 -8.99 3.68
N LYS A 51 -7.45 -8.64 2.45
CA LYS A 51 -6.29 -9.26 1.77
C LYS A 51 -4.98 -9.02 2.51
N LEU A 52 -4.86 -7.90 3.22
CA LEU A 52 -3.73 -7.58 4.10
C LEU A 52 -3.89 -8.14 5.53
N SER A 53 -4.88 -9.00 5.77
CA SER A 53 -5.20 -9.56 7.10
C SER A 53 -5.46 -8.48 8.17
N ILE A 54 -6.03 -7.34 7.76
CA ILE A 54 -6.45 -6.26 8.65
C ILE A 54 -7.97 -6.38 8.82
N SER A 55 -8.42 -6.71 10.03
CA SER A 55 -9.85 -6.76 10.34
C SER A 55 -10.49 -5.38 10.22
N ARG A 56 -11.80 -5.34 9.96
CA ARG A 56 -12.57 -4.07 9.89
C ARG A 56 -12.41 -3.22 11.15
N SER A 57 -12.49 -3.83 12.34
CA SER A 57 -12.30 -3.13 13.62
C SER A 57 -10.89 -2.55 13.76
N THR A 58 -9.86 -3.29 13.35
CA THR A 58 -8.49 -2.81 13.34
C THR A 58 -8.33 -1.67 12.34
N LEU A 59 -8.90 -1.79 11.15
CA LEU A 59 -8.85 -0.76 10.12
C LEU A 59 -9.43 0.57 10.60
N GLN A 60 -10.60 0.54 11.24
CA GLN A 60 -11.21 1.76 11.82
C GLN A 60 -10.36 2.35 12.94
N ARG A 61 -9.81 1.50 13.82
CA ARG A 61 -8.89 1.94 14.88
C ARG A 61 -7.64 2.60 14.31
N ARG A 62 -7.06 2.04 13.24
CA ARG A 62 -5.87 2.60 12.56
C ARG A 62 -6.20 3.88 11.80
N LYS A 63 -7.40 3.99 11.22
CA LYS A 63 -7.89 5.22 10.59
C LYS A 63 -7.97 6.35 11.61
N ALA A 64 -8.56 6.10 12.77
CA ALA A 64 -8.64 7.07 13.86
C ALA A 64 -7.26 7.44 14.43
N ALA A 65 -6.36 6.47 14.57
CA ALA A 65 -4.98 6.72 15.01
C ALA A 65 -4.07 7.35 13.94
N GLY A 66 -4.48 7.35 12.67
CA GLY A 66 -3.74 7.90 11.54
C GLY A 66 -2.50 7.12 11.10
N ARG A 67 -2.17 5.98 11.73
CA ARG A 67 -0.96 5.18 11.42
C ARG A 67 -1.19 3.69 11.56
N LEU A 68 -0.52 2.92 10.71
CA LEU A 68 -0.48 1.46 10.72
C LEU A 68 0.52 0.92 11.76
N SER A 69 0.34 -0.33 12.15
CA SER A 69 1.35 -1.09 12.90
C SER A 69 2.56 -1.40 12.01
N PRO A 70 3.71 -1.77 12.59
CA PRO A 70 4.85 -2.23 11.81
C PRO A 70 4.53 -3.45 10.93
N ASP A 71 3.79 -4.42 11.45
CA ASP A 71 3.36 -5.61 10.70
C ASP A 71 2.39 -5.25 9.56
N GLU A 72 1.40 -4.42 9.84
CA GLU A 72 0.43 -3.93 8.84
C GLU A 72 1.15 -3.14 7.74
N SER A 73 2.17 -2.37 8.12
CA SER A 73 3.00 -1.58 7.21
C SER A 73 3.85 -2.45 6.29
N ASP A 74 4.44 -3.52 6.82
CA ASP A 74 5.21 -4.47 6.01
C ASP A 74 4.31 -5.13 4.96
N LYS A 75 3.10 -5.52 5.34
CA LYS A 75 2.11 -6.10 4.42
C LYS A 75 1.72 -5.14 3.30
N VAL A 76 1.47 -3.86 3.61
CA VAL A 76 1.20 -2.82 2.60
C VAL A 76 2.36 -2.69 1.62
N MET A 77 3.60 -2.64 2.12
CA MET A 77 4.78 -2.53 1.25
C MET A 77 4.99 -3.77 0.37
N ARG A 78 4.78 -4.97 0.92
CA ARG A 78 4.86 -6.22 0.15
C ARG A 78 3.82 -6.27 -0.95
N PHE A 79 2.57 -5.91 -0.64
CA PHE A 79 1.50 -5.87 -1.63
C PHE A 79 1.80 -4.85 -2.73
N SER A 80 2.26 -3.65 -2.37
CA SER A 80 2.66 -2.63 -3.35
C SER A 80 3.76 -3.13 -4.29
N ARG A 81 4.78 -3.84 -3.77
CA ARG A 81 5.84 -4.42 -4.61
C ARG A 81 5.30 -5.54 -5.50
N LEU A 82 4.44 -6.40 -4.97
CA LEU A 82 3.81 -7.46 -5.75
C LEU A 82 3.00 -6.89 -6.92
N LEU A 83 2.25 -5.82 -6.67
CA LEU A 83 1.48 -5.12 -7.69
C LEU A 83 2.37 -4.50 -8.77
N GLU A 84 3.49 -3.87 -8.37
CA GLU A 84 4.49 -3.33 -9.30
C GLU A 84 5.08 -4.44 -10.19
N HIS A 85 5.45 -5.59 -9.60
CA HIS A 85 5.93 -6.74 -10.37
C HIS A 85 4.86 -7.32 -11.30
N ALA A 86 3.62 -7.44 -10.82
CA ALA A 86 2.51 -7.93 -11.64
C ALA A 86 2.26 -7.01 -12.83
N THR A 87 2.23 -5.68 -12.62
CA THR A 87 2.05 -4.69 -13.69
C THR A 87 3.19 -4.76 -14.71
N ASN A 88 4.43 -4.97 -14.27
CA ASN A 88 5.56 -5.15 -15.19
C ASN A 88 5.45 -6.40 -16.07
N VAL A 89 4.74 -7.43 -15.62
CA VAL A 89 4.58 -8.71 -16.34
C VAL A 89 3.31 -8.72 -17.20
N PHE A 90 2.20 -8.20 -16.67
CA PHE A 90 0.88 -8.25 -17.30
C PHE A 90 0.50 -6.97 -18.06
N GLY A 91 1.23 -5.86 -17.87
CA GLY A 91 1.05 -4.60 -18.59
C GLY A 91 0.40 -3.51 -17.73
N ASP A 92 -0.86 -3.68 -17.40
CA ASP A 92 -1.68 -2.74 -16.61
C ASP A 92 -2.45 -3.45 -15.50
N ILE A 93 -3.24 -2.68 -14.76
CA ILE A 93 -4.04 -3.13 -13.61
C ILE A 93 -5.53 -3.29 -14.01
N ASP A 94 -5.89 -2.88 -15.23
CA ASP A 94 -7.25 -2.83 -15.76
C ASP A 94 -7.66 -4.12 -16.49
#